data_AF-A0A1S9AMK9-F1
#
_entry.id   AF-A0A1S9AMK9-F1
#
_cell.length_a   1.000
_cell.length_b   1.000
_cell.length_c   1.000
_cell.angle_alpha   90.00
_cell.angle_beta   90.00
_cell.angle_gamma   90.00
#
_symmetry.space_group_name_H-M   'P 1'
#
loop_
_entity.id
_entity.type
_entity.pdbx_description
1 polymer ?
#
loop_
_entity_poly.entity_id
_entity_poly.type
_entity_poly.pdbx_seq_one_letter_code
_entity_poly.pdbx_strand_id
1 'polypeptide(L)'
;MRYCSGSPWPLGNPRHFKHLWQLFSAESPWEDDDFFEHAPLLCGADFLREAERLVQAGLTCLVYGQRRPRLDPTHPWDRSGPRWQNAIFAPCWDDDPDPVYHEEHR
;
A
#
# COMPACT_ATOMS: atom_id res chain seq x y z
N MET A 1 9.53 -14.18 9.26
CA MET A 1 8.24 -13.48 9.15
C MET A 1 7.25 -14.37 8.39
N ARG A 2 6.09 -14.70 8.96
CA ARG A 2 5.03 -15.43 8.23
C ARG A 2 3.99 -14.40 7.83
N TYR A 3 3.99 -14.01 6.57
CA TYR A 3 2.87 -13.28 5.98
C TYR A 3 1.70 -14.25 5.82
N CYS A 4 0.53 -13.91 6.35
CA CYS A 4 -0.66 -14.77 6.24
C CYS A 4 -1.60 -14.35 5.09
N SER A 5 -1.17 -13.45 4.22
CA SER A 5 -1.92 -13.01 3.04
C SER A 5 -1.05 -13.13 1.78
N GLY A 6 -1.69 -13.18 0.60
CA GLY A 6 -1.04 -13.39 -0.69
C GLY A 6 0.12 -12.43 -1.00
N SER A 7 0.84 -12.65 -2.11
CA SER A 7 2.07 -11.92 -2.47
C SER A 7 1.97 -10.43 -2.13
N PRO A 8 2.76 -9.92 -1.16
CA PRO A 8 2.68 -8.52 -0.73
C PRO A 8 3.26 -7.57 -1.78
N TRP A 9 3.93 -8.11 -2.79
CA TRP A 9 4.64 -7.35 -3.81
C TRP A 9 3.69 -6.71 -4.83
N PRO A 10 4.01 -5.48 -5.28
CA PRO A 10 3.21 -4.79 -6.28
C PRO A 10 3.19 -5.58 -7.59
N LEU A 11 1.99 -5.83 -8.12
CA LEU A 11 1.77 -6.48 -9.41
C LEU A 11 1.09 -5.51 -10.37
N GLY A 12 1.67 -5.35 -11.56
CA GLY A 12 1.19 -4.47 -12.62
C GLY A 12 2.11 -3.26 -12.86
N ASN A 13 1.73 -2.39 -13.80
CA ASN A 13 2.54 -1.22 -14.14
C ASN A 13 2.47 -0.16 -13.00
N PRO A 14 3.60 0.21 -12.39
CA PRO A 14 3.63 1.17 -11.29
C PRO A 14 3.24 2.60 -11.71
N ARG A 15 3.36 2.95 -13.00
CA ARG A 15 2.83 4.21 -13.54
C ARG A 15 1.30 4.23 -13.61
N HIS A 16 0.68 3.06 -13.69
CA HIS A 16 -0.77 2.98 -13.68
C HIS A 16 -1.28 2.99 -12.24
N PHE A 17 -0.76 2.13 -11.36
CA PHE A 17 -1.27 1.99 -9.99
C PHE A 17 -0.23 2.31 -8.92
N LYS A 18 -0.63 3.11 -7.94
CA LYS A 18 0.06 3.21 -6.64
C LYS A 18 -0.38 2.03 -5.78
N HIS A 19 0.60 1.34 -5.20
CA HIS A 19 0.34 0.27 -4.24
C HIS A 19 0.47 0.83 -2.83
N LEU A 20 -0.46 0.44 -1.96
CA LEU A 20 -0.54 0.86 -0.57
C LEU A 20 -0.79 -0.36 0.30
N TRP A 21 -0.36 -0.31 1.56
CA TRP A 21 -0.50 -1.42 2.49
C TRP A 21 -1.06 -0.97 3.83
N GLN A 22 -1.88 -1.83 4.46
CA GLN A 22 -2.23 -1.73 5.87
C GLN A 22 -1.69 -2.97 6.59
N LEU A 23 -1.16 -2.81 7.80
CA LEU A 23 -0.64 -3.91 8.62
C LEU A 23 -1.52 -4.06 9.85
N PHE A 24 -2.09 -5.25 10.02
CA PHE A 24 -2.83 -5.61 11.20
C PHE A 24 -1.95 -6.48 12.10
N SER A 25 -1.81 -6.13 13.37
CA SER A 25 -1.00 -6.88 14.34
C SER A 25 -1.70 -6.88 15.70
N ALA A 26 -1.11 -7.57 16.69
CA ALA A 26 -1.63 -7.53 18.06
C ALA A 26 -1.58 -6.12 18.70
N GLU A 27 -0.84 -5.17 18.11
CA GLU A 27 -0.79 -3.76 18.55
C GLU A 27 -1.83 -2.88 17.84
N SER A 28 -2.58 -3.42 16.86
CA SER A 28 -3.58 -2.65 16.13
C SER A 28 -4.71 -2.21 17.06
N PRO A 29 -5.04 -0.91 17.15
CA PRO A 29 -6.07 -0.42 18.05
C PRO A 29 -7.49 -0.60 17.49
N TRP A 30 -7.61 -0.95 16.21
CA TRP A 30 -8.87 -1.19 15.50
C TRP A 30 -8.95 -2.64 15.04
N GLU A 31 -10.15 -3.20 15.10
CA GLU A 31 -10.48 -4.55 14.61
C GLU A 31 -11.52 -4.46 13.49
N ASP A 32 -11.75 -5.57 12.78
CA ASP A 32 -12.77 -5.72 11.75
C ASP A 32 -12.82 -4.57 10.72
N ASP A 33 -14.00 -4.03 10.43
CA ASP A 33 -14.21 -2.99 9.41
C ASP A 33 -13.54 -1.66 9.80
N ASP A 34 -13.49 -1.34 11.09
CA ASP A 34 -12.87 -0.12 11.62
C ASP A 34 -11.37 -0.07 11.30
N PHE A 35 -10.71 -1.23 11.24
CA PHE A 35 -9.32 -1.31 10.81
C PHE A 35 -9.15 -0.77 9.39
N PHE A 36 -10.00 -1.17 8.45
CA PHE A 36 -9.85 -0.74 7.06
C PHE A 36 -10.16 0.75 6.87
N GLU A 37 -11.04 1.30 7.70
CA GLU A 37 -11.41 2.71 7.67
C GLU A 37 -10.35 3.62 8.32
N HIS A 38 -9.73 3.18 9.42
CA HIS A 38 -8.89 4.04 10.26
C HIS A 38 -7.41 3.70 10.25
N ALA A 39 -7.01 2.46 9.97
CA ALA A 39 -5.60 2.10 9.95
C ALA A 39 -4.86 2.83 8.82
N PRO A 40 -3.61 3.25 9.05
CA PRO A 40 -2.87 4.04 8.08
C PRO A 40 -2.60 3.23 6.80
N LEU A 41 -2.88 3.84 5.65
CA LEU A 41 -2.43 3.34 4.35
C LEU A 41 -0.98 3.76 4.12
N LEU A 42 -0.07 2.79 4.17
CA LEU A 42 1.36 2.99 4.07
C LEU A 42 1.83 2.91 2.61
N CYS A 43 2.79 3.78 2.26
CA CYS A 43 3.58 3.61 1.04
C CYS A 43 4.55 2.43 1.18
N GLY A 44 5.23 2.05 0.09
CA GLY A 44 6.15 0.90 0.10
C GLY A 44 7.27 1.01 1.13
N ALA A 45 7.87 2.20 1.29
CA ALA A 45 8.93 2.43 2.26
C ALA A 45 8.41 2.36 3.71
N ASP A 46 7.27 2.99 3.99
CA ASP A 46 6.67 2.97 5.33
C ASP A 46 6.19 1.56 5.71
N PHE A 47 5.67 0.80 4.74
CA PHE A 47 5.31 -0.60 4.90
C PHE A 47 6.51 -1.43 5.35
N LEU A 48 7.65 -1.32 4.64
CA LEU A 48 8.85 -2.08 4.96
C LEU A 48 9.38 -1.72 6.35
N ARG A 49 9.41 -0.42 6.68
CA ARG A 49 9.84 0.05 8.01
C ARG A 49 8.95 -0.48 9.12
N GLU A 50 7.63 -0.44 8.94
CA GLU A 50 6.68 -0.91 9.95
C GLU A 50 6.70 -2.45 10.08
N ALA A 51 6.83 -3.15 8.95
CA ALA A 51 7.03 -4.60 8.92
C ALA A 51 8.30 -5.00 9.69
N GLU A 52 9.41 -4.30 9.47
CA GLU A 52 10.66 -4.54 10.19
C GLU A 52 10.50 -4.29 11.70
N ARG A 53 9.86 -3.17 12.08
CA ARG A 53 9.58 -2.84 13.48
C ARG A 53 8.81 -3.97 14.19
N LEU A 54 7.74 -4.45 13.56
CA LEU A 54 6.91 -5.53 14.10
C LEU A 54 7.70 -6.84 14.25
N VAL A 55 8.58 -7.15 13.29
CA VAL A 55 9.48 -8.30 13.38
C VAL A 55 10.47 -8.16 14.53
N GLN A 56 11.09 -7.00 14.69
CA GLN A 56 12.03 -6.72 15.79
C GLN A 56 11.34 -6.80 17.16
N ALA A 57 10.06 -6.44 17.23
CA ALA A 57 9.21 -6.61 18.42
C ALA A 57 8.76 -8.07 18.67
N GLY A 58 9.09 -9.01 17.78
CA GLY A 58 8.65 -10.41 17.87
C GLY A 58 7.18 -10.63 17.54
N LEU A 59 6.54 -9.66 16.89
CA LEU A 59 5.13 -9.70 16.53
C LEU A 59 4.93 -10.28 15.13
N THR A 60 3.75 -10.87 14.93
CA THR A 60 3.26 -11.27 13.61
C THR A 60 2.22 -10.28 13.13
N CYS A 61 2.13 -10.07 11.82
CA CYS A 61 1.14 -9.19 11.23
C CYS A 61 0.48 -9.82 9.99
N LEU A 62 -0.77 -9.42 9.74
CA LEU A 62 -1.47 -9.60 8.48
C LEU A 62 -1.21 -8.38 7.60
N VAL A 63 -1.00 -8.59 6.30
CA VAL A 63 -0.69 -7.52 5.35
C VAL A 63 -1.83 -7.39 4.34
N TYR A 64 -2.43 -6.22 4.24
CA TYR A 64 -3.51 -5.96 3.29
C TYR A 64 -3.00 -5.01 2.20
N GLY A 65 -2.91 -5.51 0.97
CA GLY A 65 -2.48 -4.72 -0.18
C GLY A 65 -3.67 -4.10 -0.92
N GLN A 66 -3.57 -2.80 -1.20
CA GLN A 66 -4.55 -2.05 -1.99
C GLN A 66 -3.87 -1.34 -3.16
N ARG A 67 -4.64 -1.12 -4.23
CA ARG A 67 -4.17 -0.41 -5.43
C ARG A 67 -5.03 0.83 -5.66
N ARG A 68 -4.39 1.99 -5.81
CA ARG A 68 -5.03 3.23 -6.23
C ARG A 68 -4.62 3.57 -7.66
N PRO A 69 -5.58 3.87 -8.56
CA PRO A 69 -5.24 4.36 -9.89
C PRO A 69 -4.48 5.68 -9.79
N ARG A 70 -3.43 5.87 -10.59
CA ARG A 70 -2.70 7.13 -10.69
C ARG A 70 -3.36 8.05 -11.72
N LEU A 71 -3.09 9.36 -11.59
CA LEU A 71 -3.47 10.37 -12.60
C LEU A 71 -2.51 10.44 -13.79
N ASP A 72 -1.59 9.47 -13.92
CA ASP A 72 -0.55 9.46 -14.94
C ASP A 72 -1.15 9.44 -16.37
N PRO A 73 -0.78 10.38 -17.26
CA PRO A 73 -1.36 10.47 -18.60
C PRO A 73 -1.08 9.24 -19.47
N THR A 74 -0.11 8.40 -19.10
CA THR A 74 0.23 7.18 -19.84
C THR A 74 -0.78 6.05 -19.63
N HIS A 75 -1.68 6.14 -18.64
CA HIS A 75 -2.65 5.09 -18.39
C HIS A 75 -3.74 5.03 -19.50
N PRO A 76 -4.24 3.85 -19.87
CA PRO A 76 -5.25 3.72 -20.94
C PRO A 76 -6.71 3.91 -20.47
N TRP A 77 -6.95 4.36 -19.23
CA TRP A 77 -8.29 4.40 -18.66
C TRP A 77 -9.16 5.57 -19.12
N ASP A 78 -10.39 5.26 -19.53
CA ASP A 78 -11.47 6.24 -19.62
C ASP A 78 -11.97 6.58 -18.22
N ARG A 79 -11.56 7.75 -17.71
CA ARG A 79 -11.92 8.23 -16.36
C ARG A 79 -13.39 8.65 -16.23
N SER A 80 -14.11 8.82 -17.33
CA SER A 80 -15.55 9.13 -17.32
C SER A 80 -16.43 7.89 -17.10
N GLY A 81 -15.84 6.70 -17.22
CA GLY A 81 -16.55 5.43 -17.07
C GLY A 81 -17.06 5.18 -15.64
N PRO A 82 -18.15 4.40 -15.47
CA PRO A 82 -18.77 4.12 -14.17
C PRO A 82 -17.80 3.56 -13.10
N ARG A 83 -16.77 2.83 -13.55
CA ARG A 83 -15.74 2.24 -12.69
C ARG A 83 -15.00 3.28 -11.83
N TRP A 84 -14.86 4.51 -12.33
CA TRP A 84 -13.98 5.51 -11.72
C TRP A 84 -14.72 6.67 -11.06
N GLN A 85 -16.06 6.70 -11.11
CA GLN A 85 -16.86 7.82 -10.60
C GLN A 85 -16.60 8.15 -9.13
N ASN A 86 -16.24 7.14 -8.31
CA ASN A 86 -15.93 7.31 -6.89
C ASN A 86 -14.50 6.83 -6.55
N ALA A 87 -13.63 6.66 -7.55
CA ALA A 87 -12.28 6.18 -7.31
C ALA A 87 -11.40 7.27 -6.70
N ILE A 88 -10.67 6.93 -5.63
CA ILE A 88 -9.64 7.80 -5.07
C ILE A 88 -8.36 7.61 -5.86
N PHE A 89 -7.96 8.63 -6.62
CA PHE A 89 -6.75 8.60 -7.41
C PHE A 89 -5.52 8.99 -6.59
N ALA A 90 -4.40 8.35 -6.89
CA ALA A 90 -3.08 8.76 -6.45
C ALA A 90 -2.47 9.77 -7.45
N PRO A 91 -1.46 10.55 -7.02
CA PRO A 91 -0.69 11.41 -7.93
C PRO A 91 -0.08 10.63 -9.10
N CYS A 92 0.29 11.37 -10.14
CA CYS A 92 1.13 10.87 -11.23
C CYS A 92 2.42 10.24 -10.68
N TRP A 93 3.02 9.32 -11.44
CA TRP A 93 4.26 8.67 -11.00
C TRP A 93 5.39 9.68 -10.73
N ASP A 94 5.55 10.65 -11.64
CA ASP A 94 6.64 11.62 -11.57
C ASP A 94 6.44 12.68 -10.47
N ASP A 95 5.22 12.82 -9.93
CA ASP A 95 4.87 13.76 -8.85
C ASP A 95 4.65 13.05 -7.49
N ASP A 96 4.90 11.74 -7.41
CA ASP A 96 4.69 10.98 -6.18
C ASP A 96 5.79 11.31 -5.16
N PRO A 97 5.44 11.87 -3.98
CA PRO A 97 6.43 12.26 -2.98
C PRO A 97 6.94 11.09 -2.14
N ASP A 98 6.43 9.88 -2.36
CA ASP A 98 6.84 8.71 -1.60
C ASP A 98 8.36 8.51 -1.68
N PRO A 99 9.03 8.27 -0.55
CA PRO A 99 10.45 8.02 -0.56
C PRO A 99 10.75 6.72 -1.32
N VAL A 100 11.77 6.76 -2.17
CA VAL A 100 12.35 5.55 -2.75
C VAL A 100 13.02 4.79 -1.61
N TYR A 101 12.54 3.59 -1.33
CA TYR A 101 13.21 2.72 -0.38
C TYR A 101 14.51 2.22 -1.00
N HIS A 102 15.65 2.70 -0.50
CA HIS A 102 16.95 2.16 -0.81
C HIS A 102 17.25 1.04 0.18
N GLU A 103 17.22 -0.22 -0.26
CA GLU A 103 17.87 -1.30 0.48
C GLU A 103 19.39 -1.05 0.45
N GLU A 104 19.93 -0.44 1.50
CA GLU A 104 21.35 -0.59 1.79
C GLU A 104 21.56 -2.00 2.36
N HIS A 105 21.71 -2.97 1.45
CA HIS A 105 22.13 -4.32 1.81
C HIS A 105 23.47 -4.23 2.56
N ARG A 106 23.49 -4.66 3.82
CA ARG A 106 24.70 -4.96 4.57
C ARG A 106 24.74 -6.43 4.96
#